data_AF-A0A2Z3V7R3-F1
#
_entry.id   AF-A0A2Z3V7R3-F1
#
_cell.length_a   1.000
_cell.length_b   1.000
_cell.length_c   1.000
_cell.angle_alpha   90.00
_cell.angle_beta   90.00
_cell.angle_gamma   90.00
#
_symmetry.space_group_name_H-M   'P 1'
#
loop_
_entity.id
_entity.type
_entity.pdbx_description
1 polymer ?
#
loop_
_entity_poly.entity_id
_entity_poly.type
_entity_poly.pdbx_seq_one_letter_code
_entity_poly.pdbx_strand_id
1 'polypeptide(L)'
;MNTLAAIMQLLVAVAFVSIPLVRHRYGHAAKAAAVAELRRQNVRPEVLEENKLRFDAGGHETAAPAAVATIMAATAILNLADAGLAPLMTWIFSSLVLVMNAGIVYSNFTAVKSVETAFRRKGDPELARIEVAPFLKAAEDAFPHWVRAQTYIRNTAVFAGSAIALVAVSLS
;
A
#
# COMPACT_ATOMS: atom_id res chain seq x y z
N MET A 1 21.10 23.21 5.20
CA MET A 1 20.72 21.95 5.86
C MET A 1 19.21 21.94 6.12
N ASN A 2 18.46 20.95 5.63
CA ASN A 2 16.98 20.96 5.69
C ASN A 2 16.40 19.87 6.61
N THR A 3 16.52 20.09 7.92
CA THR A 3 16.10 19.13 8.96
C THR A 3 14.61 18.79 8.88
N LEU A 4 13.75 19.76 8.55
CA LEU A 4 12.32 19.53 8.44
C LEU A 4 12.00 18.56 7.30
N ALA A 5 12.59 18.77 6.11
CA ALA A 5 12.43 17.85 4.98
C ALA A 5 12.91 16.44 5.34
N ALA A 6 14.04 16.31 6.02
CA ALA A 6 14.58 15.02 6.45
C ALA A 6 13.63 14.29 7.43
N ILE A 7 13.10 14.97 8.44
CA ILE A 7 12.14 14.37 9.39
C ILE A 7 10.89 13.89 8.65
N MET A 8 10.35 14.71 7.73
CA MET A 8 9.18 14.32 6.95
C MET A 8 9.45 13.11 6.06
N GLN A 9 10.62 13.04 5.42
CA GLN A 9 11.01 11.90 4.59
C GLN A 9 11.16 10.62 5.41
N LEU A 10 11.69 10.70 6.63
CA LEU A 10 11.75 9.55 7.54
C LEU A 10 10.37 9.11 8.01
N LEU A 11 9.45 10.04 8.28
CA LEU A 11 8.05 9.71 8.59
C LEU A 11 7.38 8.97 7.43
N VAL A 12 7.61 9.41 6.20
CA VAL A 12 7.13 8.70 5.00
C VAL A 12 7.76 7.30 4.91
N ALA A 13 9.06 7.16 5.16
CA ALA A 13 9.72 5.85 5.15
C ALA A 13 9.11 4.88 6.16
N VAL A 14 8.89 5.32 7.41
CA VAL A 14 8.23 4.53 8.46
C VAL A 14 6.81 4.13 8.03
N ALA A 15 6.07 5.05 7.42
CA ALA A 15 4.72 4.77 6.92
C ALA A 15 4.71 3.65 5.87
N PHE A 16 5.70 3.59 4.96
CA PHE A 16 5.82 2.50 3.98
C PHE A 16 6.27 1.17 4.60
N VAL A 17 7.15 1.19 5.61
CA VAL A 17 7.55 -0.03 6.35
C VAL A 17 6.41 -0.61 7.19
N SER A 18 5.44 0.21 7.61
CA SER A 18 4.29 -0.28 8.37
C SER A 18 3.37 -1.24 7.57
N ILE A 19 3.38 -1.15 6.24
CA ILE A 19 2.52 -1.95 5.34
C ILE A 19 2.86 -3.45 5.42
N PRO A 20 4.10 -3.89 5.17
CA PRO A 20 4.45 -5.30 5.27
C PRO A 20 4.27 -5.86 6.68
N LEU A 21 4.44 -5.05 7.73
CA LEU A 21 4.27 -5.49 9.12
C LEU A 21 2.81 -5.89 9.43
N VAL A 22 1.85 -5.04 9.09
CA VAL A 22 0.41 -5.35 9.28
C VAL A 22 0.02 -6.56 8.45
N ARG A 23 0.46 -6.59 7.19
CA ARG A 23 0.12 -7.68 6.28
C ARG A 23 0.72 -9.01 6.72
N HIS A 24 1.95 -9.01 7.22
CA HIS A 24 2.58 -10.21 7.79
C HIS A 24 1.83 -10.70 9.03
N ARG A 25 1.38 -9.77 9.89
CA ARG A 25 0.71 -10.14 11.16
C ARG A 25 -0.73 -10.62 11.00
N TYR A 26 -1.49 -10.05 10.06
CA TYR A 26 -2.93 -10.25 9.93
C TYR A 26 -3.37 -10.87 8.59
N GLY A 27 -2.46 -11.05 7.64
CA GLY A 27 -2.76 -11.60 6.31
C GLY A 27 -3.34 -13.01 6.36
N HIS A 28 -2.90 -13.85 7.29
CA HIS A 28 -3.48 -15.19 7.49
C HIS A 28 -4.95 -15.15 7.92
N ALA A 29 -5.33 -14.24 8.81
CA ALA A 29 -6.72 -14.10 9.25
C ALA A 29 -7.62 -13.60 8.11
N ALA A 30 -7.12 -12.62 7.33
CA ALA A 30 -7.81 -12.13 6.14
C ALA A 30 -7.99 -13.23 5.07
N LYS A 31 -6.95 -14.05 4.82
CA LYS A 31 -7.04 -15.21 3.91
C LYS A 31 -8.08 -16.21 4.39
N ALA A 32 -8.09 -16.54 5.69
CA ALA A 32 -9.03 -17.50 6.26
C ALA A 32 -10.49 -17.01 6.12
N ALA A 33 -10.76 -15.73 6.37
CA ALA A 33 -12.08 -15.13 6.21
C ALA A 33 -12.53 -15.09 4.73
N ALA A 34 -11.62 -14.74 3.81
CA ALA A 34 -11.88 -14.78 2.38
C ALA A 34 -12.26 -16.20 1.90
N VAL A 35 -11.55 -17.23 2.39
CA VAL A 35 -11.85 -18.63 2.09
C VAL A 35 -13.19 -19.08 2.68
N ALA A 36 -13.52 -18.65 3.90
CA ALA A 36 -14.81 -18.93 4.51
C ALA A 36 -15.96 -18.32 3.70
N GLU A 37 -15.76 -17.12 3.17
CA GLU A 37 -16.74 -16.43 2.33
C GLU A 37 -16.90 -17.11 0.96
N LEU A 38 -15.83 -17.58 0.33
CA LEU A 38 -15.94 -18.39 -0.90
C LEU A 38 -16.75 -19.67 -0.67
N ARG A 39 -16.53 -20.36 0.45
CA ARG A 39 -17.32 -21.53 0.84
C ARG A 39 -18.79 -21.18 1.04
N ARG A 40 -19.09 -20.02 1.65
CA ARG A 40 -20.48 -19.50 1.78
C ARG A 40 -21.13 -19.27 0.41
N GLN A 41 -20.35 -18.81 -0.56
CA GLN A 41 -20.78 -18.59 -1.95
C GLN A 41 -20.82 -19.90 -2.79
N ASN A 42 -20.55 -21.07 -2.18
CA ASN A 42 -20.42 -22.36 -2.88
C ASN A 42 -19.34 -22.35 -3.99
N VAL A 43 -18.30 -21.53 -3.84
CA VAL A 43 -17.14 -21.48 -4.73
C VAL A 43 -15.97 -22.22 -4.07
N ARG A 44 -15.24 -22.99 -4.87
CA ARG A 44 -14.08 -23.74 -4.42
C ARG A 44 -12.91 -22.79 -4.12
N PRO A 45 -12.33 -22.80 -2.91
CA PRO A 45 -11.19 -21.94 -2.57
C PRO A 45 -9.97 -22.14 -3.48
N GLU A 46 -9.82 -23.34 -4.04
CA GLU A 46 -8.72 -23.75 -4.92
C GLU A 46 -8.68 -22.91 -6.21
N VAL A 47 -9.82 -22.36 -6.65
CA VAL A 47 -9.91 -21.50 -7.84
C VAL A 47 -8.98 -20.28 -7.73
N LEU A 48 -8.74 -19.78 -6.50
CA LEU A 48 -7.83 -18.68 -6.27
C LEU A 48 -6.38 -19.09 -6.53
N GLU A 49 -5.97 -20.26 -6.03
CA GLU A 49 -4.60 -20.75 -6.18
C GLU A 49 -4.32 -21.18 -7.61
N GLU A 50 -5.29 -21.84 -8.26
CA GLU A 50 -5.26 -22.21 -9.68
C GLU A 50 -5.12 -20.97 -10.58
N ASN A 51 -5.79 -19.87 -10.21
CA ASN A 51 -5.68 -18.59 -10.92
C ASN A 51 -4.51 -17.70 -10.43
N LYS A 52 -3.61 -18.22 -9.59
CA LYS A 52 -2.45 -17.49 -9.01
C LYS A 52 -2.82 -16.24 -8.21
N LEU A 53 -4.04 -16.18 -7.67
CA LEU A 53 -4.51 -15.13 -6.77
C LEU A 53 -4.03 -15.46 -5.35
N ARG A 54 -2.88 -14.91 -4.97
CA ARG A 54 -2.27 -15.13 -3.66
C ARG A 54 -2.65 -14.00 -2.70
N PHE A 55 -3.14 -14.39 -1.53
CA PHE A 55 -3.33 -13.48 -0.38
C PHE A 55 -2.03 -13.25 0.39
N ASP A 56 -1.13 -14.23 0.36
CA ASP A 56 0.21 -14.10 0.92
C ASP A 56 1.04 -13.12 0.12
N ALA A 57 1.64 -12.18 0.84
CA ALA A 57 2.66 -11.30 0.32
C ALA A 57 3.87 -12.14 -0.10
N GLY A 58 3.90 -12.61 -1.34
CA GLY A 58 5.13 -13.12 -1.94
C GLY A 58 6.18 -12.01 -1.88
N GLY A 59 7.45 -12.34 -1.60
CA GLY A 59 8.52 -11.37 -1.31
C GLY A 59 8.77 -10.26 -2.36
N HIS A 60 8.15 -10.35 -3.54
CA HIS A 60 8.12 -9.27 -4.53
C HIS A 60 7.18 -8.12 -4.13
N GLU A 61 6.10 -8.38 -3.38
CA GLU A 61 5.14 -7.35 -2.94
C GLU A 61 5.66 -6.51 -1.76
N THR A 62 6.59 -7.04 -0.97
CA THR A 62 7.29 -6.30 0.09
C THR A 62 8.46 -5.47 -0.44
N ALA A 63 8.97 -5.78 -1.63
CA ALA A 63 10.10 -5.07 -2.23
C ALA A 63 9.75 -3.62 -2.58
N ALA A 64 8.54 -3.36 -3.09
CA ALA A 64 8.14 -2.01 -3.48
C ALA A 64 8.05 -1.03 -2.28
N PRO A 65 7.34 -1.35 -1.17
CA PRO A 65 7.37 -0.49 0.02
C PRO A 65 8.77 -0.31 0.62
N ALA A 66 9.58 -1.38 0.66
CA ALA A 66 10.94 -1.32 1.19
C ALA A 66 11.87 -0.45 0.33
N ALA A 67 11.73 -0.48 -1.00
CA ALA A 67 12.47 0.37 -1.92
C ALA A 67 12.13 1.85 -1.69
N VAL A 68 10.83 2.19 -1.61
CA VAL A 68 10.39 3.56 -1.31
C VAL A 68 10.94 4.02 0.04
N ALA A 69 10.84 3.20 1.08
CA ALA A 69 11.37 3.54 2.40
C ALA A 69 12.88 3.81 2.37
N THR A 70 13.65 2.96 1.68
CA THR A 70 15.10 3.12 1.51
C THR A 70 15.45 4.43 0.79
N ILE A 71 14.76 4.73 -0.30
CA ILE A 71 14.97 5.96 -1.09
C ILE A 71 14.65 7.20 -0.25
N MET A 72 13.55 7.19 0.50
CA MET A 72 13.19 8.31 1.36
C MET A 72 14.19 8.50 2.50
N ALA A 73 14.69 7.41 3.10
CA ALA A 73 15.75 7.48 4.11
C ALA A 73 17.07 8.02 3.54
N ALA A 74 17.48 7.59 2.35
CA ALA A 74 18.67 8.10 1.68
C ALA A 74 18.52 9.61 1.37
N THR A 75 17.34 10.03 0.90
CA THR A 75 17.04 11.44 0.63
C THR A 75 17.08 12.28 1.92
N ALA A 76 16.60 11.73 3.04
CA ALA A 76 16.70 12.38 4.34
C ALA A 76 18.15 12.59 4.78
N ILE A 77 19.01 11.59 4.59
CA ILE A 77 20.45 11.69 4.88
C ILE A 77 21.08 12.80 4.03
N LEU A 78 20.73 12.89 2.74
CA LEU A 78 21.23 13.97 1.87
C LEU A 78 20.80 15.36 2.36
N ASN A 79 19.55 15.51 2.83
CA ASN A 79 19.05 16.78 3.40
C ASN A 79 19.73 17.15 4.72
N LEU A 80 20.09 16.16 5.55
CA LEU A 80 20.85 16.37 6.79
C LEU A 80 22.33 16.67 6.53
N ALA A 81 22.91 16.09 5.47
CA ALA A 81 24.29 16.34 5.07
C ALA A 81 24.48 17.64 4.28
N ASP A 82 23.38 18.37 4.02
CA ASP A 82 23.36 19.58 3.20
C ASP A 82 24.00 19.42 1.82
N ALA A 83 23.81 18.23 1.23
CA ALA A 83 24.34 17.94 -0.08
C ALA A 83 23.59 18.77 -1.14
N GLY A 84 24.30 19.37 -2.10
CA GLY A 84 23.67 20.19 -3.15
C GLY A 84 22.64 19.46 -4.03
N LEU A 85 22.65 18.12 -4.03
CA LEU A 85 21.64 17.29 -4.72
C LEU A 85 20.36 17.05 -3.89
N ALA A 86 20.36 17.36 -2.59
CA ALA A 86 19.24 17.06 -1.70
C ALA A 86 17.93 17.74 -2.13
N PRO A 87 17.93 19.00 -2.62
CA PRO A 87 16.71 19.63 -3.11
C PRO A 87 16.09 18.91 -4.31
N LEU A 88 16.93 18.55 -5.29
CA LEU A 88 16.50 17.86 -6.51
C LEU A 88 15.95 16.47 -6.20
N MET A 89 16.64 15.69 -5.36
CA MET A 89 16.19 14.36 -4.96
C MET A 89 14.87 14.43 -4.18
N THR A 90 14.72 15.42 -3.31
CA THR A 90 13.47 15.65 -2.58
C THR A 90 12.31 15.94 -3.51
N TRP A 91 12.52 16.79 -4.53
CA TRP A 91 11.51 17.09 -5.54
C TRP A 91 11.07 15.84 -6.31
N ILE A 92 12.03 15.06 -6.81
CA ILE A 92 11.75 13.86 -7.59
C ILE A 92 10.99 12.83 -6.76
N PHE A 93 11.55 12.43 -5.61
CA PHE A 93 11.03 11.30 -4.86
C PHE A 93 9.76 11.65 -4.08
N SER A 94 9.65 12.85 -3.50
CA SER A 94 8.43 13.25 -2.79
C SER A 94 7.25 13.41 -3.76
N SER A 95 7.48 13.93 -4.97
CA SER A 95 6.44 14.02 -6.00
C SER A 95 6.01 12.63 -6.50
N LEU A 96 6.98 11.74 -6.73
CA LEU A 96 6.69 10.36 -7.13
C LEU A 96 5.87 9.62 -6.07
N VAL A 97 6.25 9.78 -4.79
CA VAL A 97 5.52 9.18 -3.67
C VAL A 97 4.10 9.74 -3.56
N LEU A 98 3.89 11.04 -3.77
CA LEU A 98 2.55 11.64 -3.82
C LEU A 98 1.68 11.01 -4.90
N VAL A 99 2.18 10.93 -6.13
CA VAL A 99 1.45 10.35 -7.27
C VAL A 99 1.16 8.87 -7.03
N MET A 100 2.15 8.12 -6.54
CA MET A 100 1.98 6.70 -6.24
C MET A 100 0.96 6.47 -5.12
N ASN A 101 1.01 7.27 -4.05
CA ASN A 101 0.07 7.18 -2.94
C ASN A 101 -1.35 7.56 -3.38
N ALA A 102 -1.51 8.56 -4.25
CA ALA A 102 -2.79 8.87 -4.87
C ALA A 102 -3.33 7.70 -5.70
N GLY A 103 -2.47 7.05 -6.49
CA GLY A 103 -2.82 5.83 -7.23
C GLY A 103 -3.26 4.68 -6.31
N ILE A 104 -2.60 4.47 -5.18
CA ILE A 104 -2.99 3.46 -4.18
C ILE A 104 -4.36 3.78 -3.60
N VAL A 105 -4.60 5.02 -3.19
CA VAL A 105 -5.91 5.43 -2.64
C VAL A 105 -7.01 5.25 -3.68
N TYR A 106 -6.78 5.66 -4.92
CA TYR A 106 -7.72 5.46 -6.02
C TYR A 106 -7.99 3.98 -6.31
N SER A 107 -6.94 3.14 -6.30
CA SER A 107 -7.06 1.70 -6.46
C SER A 107 -7.89 1.06 -5.33
N ASN A 108 -7.75 1.54 -4.09
CA ASN A 108 -8.55 1.04 -2.97
C ASN A 108 -10.04 1.41 -3.13
N PHE A 109 -10.34 2.65 -3.55
CA PHE A 109 -11.72 3.07 -3.84
C PHE A 109 -12.37 2.27 -4.98
N THR A 110 -11.56 1.82 -5.95
CA THR A 110 -12.01 1.06 -7.11
C THR A 110 -11.75 -0.44 -6.98
N ALA A 111 -11.40 -0.93 -5.78
CA ALA A 111 -10.95 -2.31 -5.56
C ALA A 111 -11.97 -3.35 -6.04
N VAL A 112 -13.25 -3.17 -5.72
CA VAL A 112 -14.33 -4.07 -6.16
C VAL A 112 -14.36 -4.16 -7.69
N LYS A 113 -14.48 -3.02 -8.38
CA LYS A 113 -14.54 -2.96 -9.86
C LYS A 113 -13.27 -3.51 -10.51
N SER A 114 -12.11 -3.22 -9.92
CA SER A 114 -10.81 -3.68 -10.39
C SER A 114 -10.70 -5.21 -10.32
N VAL A 115 -11.08 -5.79 -9.18
CA VAL A 115 -11.07 -7.25 -8.96
C VAL A 115 -12.13 -7.94 -9.82
N GLU A 116 -13.35 -7.40 -9.92
CA GLU A 116 -14.37 -7.92 -10.85
C GLU A 116 -13.87 -7.95 -12.29
N THR A 117 -13.21 -6.87 -12.73
CA THR A 117 -12.63 -6.78 -14.07
C THR A 117 -11.51 -7.80 -14.25
N ALA A 118 -10.66 -7.99 -13.23
CA ALA A 118 -9.58 -8.98 -13.26
C ALA A 118 -10.12 -10.41 -13.32
N PHE A 119 -11.17 -10.73 -12.57
CA PHE A 119 -11.83 -12.04 -12.58
C PHE A 119 -12.48 -12.31 -13.95
N ARG A 120 -13.18 -11.32 -14.50
CA ARG A 120 -13.76 -11.41 -15.85
C ARG A 120 -12.70 -11.59 -16.94
N ARG A 121 -11.55 -10.92 -16.83
CA ARG A 121 -10.44 -11.05 -17.80
C ARG A 121 -9.82 -12.44 -17.83
N LYS A 122 -9.85 -13.18 -16.72
CA LYS A 122 -9.32 -14.55 -16.66
C LYS A 122 -10.21 -15.56 -17.38
N GLY A 123 -11.50 -15.24 -17.58
CA GLY A 123 -12.43 -16.09 -18.32
C GLY A 123 -12.82 -17.39 -17.60
N ASP A 124 -12.50 -17.51 -16.31
CA ASP A 124 -12.88 -18.66 -15.49
C ASP A 124 -14.34 -18.53 -15.02
N PRO A 125 -15.22 -19.51 -15.34
CA PRO A 125 -16.61 -19.49 -14.93
C PRO A 125 -16.81 -19.46 -13.41
N GLU A 126 -15.90 -20.05 -12.63
CA GLU A 126 -15.99 -20.04 -11.17
C GLU A 126 -15.61 -18.66 -10.60
N LEU A 127 -14.56 -18.01 -11.14
CA LEU A 127 -14.22 -16.63 -10.73
C LEU A 127 -15.32 -15.63 -11.07
N ALA A 128 -16.01 -15.82 -12.19
CA ALA A 128 -17.12 -14.96 -12.60
C ALA A 128 -18.36 -15.06 -11.70
N ARG A 129 -18.47 -16.14 -10.90
CA ARG A 129 -19.55 -16.35 -9.95
C ARG A 129 -19.29 -15.75 -8.56
N ILE A 130 -18.05 -15.37 -8.28
CA ILE A 130 -17.68 -14.78 -6.99
C ILE A 130 -18.31 -13.40 -6.85
N GLU A 131 -19.08 -13.20 -5.79
CA GLU A 131 -19.53 -11.88 -5.38
C GLU A 131 -18.35 -11.15 -4.73
N VAL A 132 -17.69 -10.28 -5.52
CA VAL A 132 -16.44 -9.61 -5.13
C VAL A 132 -16.62 -8.66 -3.95
N ALA A 133 -17.73 -7.93 -3.86
CA ALA A 133 -17.96 -7.00 -2.77
C ALA A 133 -18.08 -7.70 -1.39
N PRO A 134 -18.93 -8.72 -1.20
CA PRO A 134 -18.96 -9.52 0.03
C PRO A 134 -17.63 -10.23 0.32
N PHE A 135 -16.96 -10.71 -0.72
CA PHE A 135 -15.66 -11.37 -0.60
C PHE A 135 -14.57 -10.45 -0.04
N LEU A 136 -14.40 -9.26 -0.61
CA LEU A 136 -13.46 -8.26 -0.10
C LEU A 136 -13.85 -7.77 1.29
N LYS A 137 -15.16 -7.57 1.53
CA LYS A 137 -15.67 -7.15 2.84
C LYS A 137 -15.37 -8.18 3.94
N ALA A 138 -15.54 -9.47 3.68
CA ALA A 138 -15.22 -10.52 4.64
C ALA A 138 -13.72 -10.56 4.97
N ALA A 139 -12.86 -10.34 3.97
CA ALA A 139 -11.43 -10.23 4.19
C ALA A 139 -11.05 -8.97 4.98
N GLU A 140 -11.69 -7.83 4.70
CA GLU A 140 -11.50 -6.56 5.41
C GLU A 140 -11.97 -6.61 6.87
N ASP A 141 -13.14 -7.20 7.13
CA ASP A 141 -13.74 -7.30 8.47
C ASP A 141 -12.94 -8.26 9.38
N ALA A 142 -12.05 -9.10 8.81
CA ALA A 142 -11.10 -9.89 9.58
C ALA A 142 -9.91 -9.08 10.12
N PHE A 143 -9.66 -7.88 9.58
CA PHE A 143 -8.65 -6.99 10.15
C PHE A 143 -9.19 -6.28 11.40
N PRO A 144 -8.35 -6.06 12.41
CA PRO A 144 -8.73 -5.22 13.54
C PRO A 144 -9.20 -3.83 13.09
N HIS A 145 -10.22 -3.28 13.75
CA HIS A 145 -10.80 -1.96 13.41
C HIS A 145 -9.75 -0.83 13.38
N TRP A 146 -8.70 -0.91 14.21
CA TRP A 146 -7.62 0.06 14.24
C TRP A 146 -6.75 0.06 12.97
N VAL A 147 -6.74 -1.02 12.17
CA VAL A 147 -6.00 -1.09 10.89
C VAL A 147 -6.56 -0.09 9.87
N ARG A 148 -7.88 0.16 9.90
CA ARG A 148 -8.48 1.24 9.10
C ARG A 148 -7.95 2.60 9.52
N ALA A 149 -7.89 2.87 10.82
CA ALA A 149 -7.31 4.11 11.33
C ALA A 149 -5.82 4.23 10.95
N GLN A 150 -5.03 3.15 11.06
CA GLN A 150 -3.63 3.14 10.63
C GLN A 150 -3.50 3.49 9.13
N THR A 151 -4.39 2.97 8.29
CA THR A 151 -4.36 3.27 6.85
C THR A 151 -4.61 4.76 6.57
N TYR A 152 -5.56 5.38 7.26
CA TYR A 152 -5.79 6.83 7.16
C TYR A 152 -4.60 7.63 7.68
N ILE A 153 -4.08 7.29 8.86
CA ILE A 153 -2.90 7.95 9.45
C ILE A 153 -1.70 7.86 8.50
N ARG A 154 -1.45 6.67 7.94
CA ARG A 154 -0.39 6.43 6.96
C ARG A 154 -0.58 7.32 5.73
N ASN A 155 -1.76 7.30 5.12
CA ASN A 155 -2.01 8.08 3.90
C ASN A 155 -1.83 9.58 4.17
N THR A 156 -2.34 10.07 5.31
CA THR A 156 -2.13 11.45 5.74
C THR A 156 -0.66 11.76 5.95
N ALA A 157 0.10 10.88 6.62
CA ALA A 157 1.53 11.06 6.81
C ALA A 157 2.30 11.09 5.49
N VAL A 158 1.93 10.25 4.52
CA VAL A 158 2.55 10.23 3.19
C VAL A 158 2.25 11.50 2.41
N PHE A 159 0.99 11.95 2.37
CA PHE A 159 0.61 13.18 1.69
C PHE A 159 1.20 14.42 2.35
N ALA A 160 0.95 14.59 3.66
CA ALA A 160 1.41 15.76 4.40
C ALA A 160 2.94 15.78 4.48
N GLY A 161 3.58 14.65 4.79
CA GLY A 161 5.05 14.56 4.87
C GLY A 161 5.71 14.90 3.53
N SER A 162 5.21 14.35 2.42
CA SER A 162 5.77 14.66 1.10
C SER A 162 5.53 16.12 0.70
N ALA A 163 4.32 16.68 0.95
CA ALA A 163 4.02 18.07 0.64
C ALA A 163 4.86 19.04 1.48
N ILE A 164 4.98 18.79 2.79
CA ILE A 164 5.80 19.61 3.69
C ILE A 164 7.28 19.52 3.29
N ALA A 165 7.80 18.35 2.93
CA ALA A 165 9.18 18.21 2.47
C ALA A 165 9.46 19.02 1.19
N LEU A 166 8.53 19.01 0.23
CA LEU A 166 8.63 19.82 -0.99
C LEU A 166 8.63 21.32 -0.68
N VAL A 167 7.72 21.78 0.17
CA VAL A 167 7.65 23.19 0.59
C VAL A 167 8.91 23.59 1.34
N ALA A 168 9.36 22.77 2.28
CA ALA A 168 10.55 23.04 3.09
C ALA A 168 11.80 23.22 2.23
N VAL A 169 11.99 22.38 1.21
CA VAL A 169 13.11 22.47 0.27
C VAL A 169 12.98 23.64 -0.72
N SER A 170 11.76 24.05 -1.04
CA SER A 170 11.54 25.17 -1.97
C SER A 170 11.76 26.54 -1.32
N LEU A 171 11.69 26.60 0.01
CA LEU A 171 11.87 27.83 0.80
C LEU A 171 13.28 27.97 1.39
N SER A 172 14.14 26.96 1.21
CA SER A 172 15.52 26.91 1.69
C SER A 172 16.51 27.24 0.58
#